data_AF-A0A3D8I9H9-F1
#
_entry.id   AF-A0A3D8I9H9-F1
#
_cell.length_a   1.000
_cell.length_b   1.000
_cell.length_c   1.000
_cell.angle_alpha   90.00
_cell.angle_beta   90.00
_cell.angle_gamma   90.00
#
_symmetry.space_group_name_H-M   'P 1'
#
loop_
_entity.id
_entity.type
_entity.pdbx_description
1 polymer ?
#
loop_
_entity_poly.entity_id
_entity_poly.type
_entity_poly.pdbx_seq_one_letter_code
_entity_poly.pdbx_strand_id
1 'polypeptide(L)'
;EKGLLNNTTYYFCLDKDWQKEKDKGAIPEGEYYININDIKERRTIFSENTFGKNTRIYTDKDCSNTTESHTQRENFYLHGGDKYGNNGGIDIGKNDKRFFNTLETLKKEYKDILDSTQDDKGKIAIKLEVEYGEEIEFAKYFTFDEMVKTSQGQKYIDLNKKFVLDNQYPERLQSLKDLCQKILDKLQEHIYEQYGESQIYKININSGVRCKELNEKLGGSKTSQHSHCEVADIAFLNNDKNNKILLIKLYEDIYNKKVIGLKNTSIISQCIFELNSSYWIHIAISTDRWKKIKNKNKPDFLTKPKGVAYHVYNGTNLNF
;
A
#
# COMPACT_ATOMS: atom_id res chain seq x y z
N GLU A 1 -32.26 7.39 -13.67
CA GLU A 1 -31.81 6.12 -13.07
C GLU A 1 -31.81 4.97 -14.09
N LYS A 2 -30.94 5.02 -15.10
CA LYS A 2 -30.71 3.89 -16.01
C LYS A 2 -29.20 3.66 -16.08
N GLY A 3 -28.77 2.50 -15.57
CA GLY A 3 -27.45 1.95 -15.79
C GLY A 3 -26.30 2.65 -15.08
N LEU A 4 -26.35 2.77 -13.75
CA LEU A 4 -25.12 2.96 -12.99
C LEU A 4 -24.30 1.67 -13.13
N LEU A 5 -23.14 1.77 -13.78
CA LEU A 5 -22.13 0.71 -13.81
C LEU A 5 -21.90 0.19 -12.39
N ASN A 6 -21.56 -1.10 -12.25
CA ASN A 6 -20.89 -1.59 -11.05
C ASN A 6 -19.86 -0.55 -10.61
N ASN A 7 -19.97 -0.05 -9.38
CA ASN A 7 -19.15 1.02 -8.78
C ASN A 7 -17.67 0.60 -8.71
N THR A 8 -16.99 0.53 -9.84
CA THR A 8 -15.57 0.23 -9.92
C THR A 8 -14.82 1.52 -9.61
N THR A 9 -14.54 1.73 -8.33
CA THR A 9 -13.71 2.84 -7.84
C THR A 9 -12.23 2.46 -7.97
N TYR A 10 -11.46 3.30 -8.65
CA TYR A 10 -10.00 3.17 -8.73
C TYR A 10 -9.34 4.22 -7.85
N TYR A 11 -8.47 3.78 -6.94
CA TYR A 11 -7.76 4.65 -6.02
C TYR A 11 -6.37 4.98 -6.56
N PHE A 12 -6.03 6.27 -6.56
CA PHE A 12 -4.69 6.76 -6.90
C PHE A 12 -4.17 7.57 -5.73
N CYS A 13 -3.13 7.07 -5.05
CA CYS A 13 -2.48 7.83 -3.99
C CYS A 13 -1.46 8.78 -4.62
N LEU A 14 -1.68 10.08 -4.43
CA LEU A 14 -0.78 11.15 -4.82
C LEU A 14 -0.24 11.78 -3.55
N ASP A 15 1.07 12.04 -3.51
CA ASP A 15 1.66 12.76 -2.38
C ASP A 15 1.13 14.20 -2.37
N LYS A 16 0.55 14.61 -1.24
CA LYS A 16 0.03 15.97 -1.05
C LYS A 16 1.14 17.01 -1.17
N ASP A 17 2.36 16.66 -0.76
CA ASP A 17 3.51 17.57 -0.81
C ASP A 17 3.91 17.89 -2.25
N TRP A 18 3.69 17.00 -3.22
CA TRP A 18 3.87 17.30 -4.65
C TRP A 18 2.96 18.43 -5.14
N GLN A 19 1.81 18.62 -4.50
CA GLN A 19 0.90 19.72 -4.84
C GLN A 19 1.20 21.01 -4.05
N LYS A 20 1.93 20.93 -2.94
CA LYS A 20 2.31 22.09 -2.10
C LYS A 20 3.49 22.88 -2.67
N GLU A 21 4.34 22.27 -3.49
CA GLU A 21 5.48 22.94 -4.16
C GLU A 21 5.06 23.97 -5.24
N LYS A 22 3.77 24.18 -5.43
CA LYS A 22 3.21 25.10 -6.42
C LYS A 22 2.82 26.42 -5.76
N ASP A 23 3.05 27.53 -6.45
CA ASP A 23 2.66 28.89 -6.04
C ASP A 23 1.16 29.04 -5.69
N LYS A 24 0.34 28.08 -6.14
CA LYS A 24 -1.11 28.08 -6.03
C LYS A 24 -1.65 27.02 -5.06
N GLY A 25 -0.81 26.25 -4.37
CA GLY A 25 -1.23 25.22 -3.41
C GLY A 25 -1.97 24.02 -4.03
N ALA A 26 -2.38 23.09 -3.16
CA ALA A 26 -3.08 21.86 -3.55
C ALA A 26 -4.49 22.13 -4.10
N ILE A 27 -5.00 21.22 -4.95
CA ILE A 27 -6.42 21.26 -5.34
C ILE A 27 -7.29 21.07 -4.08
N PRO A 28 -8.48 21.68 -3.98
CA PRO A 28 -9.41 21.39 -2.88
C PRO A 28 -9.88 19.93 -2.88
N GLU A 29 -10.29 19.43 -1.71
CA GLU A 29 -11.15 18.24 -1.65
C GLU A 29 -12.48 18.49 -2.35
N GLY A 30 -13.03 17.44 -2.97
CA GLY A 30 -14.36 17.50 -3.56
C GLY A 30 -14.57 16.56 -4.72
N GLU A 31 -15.75 16.69 -5.32
CA GLU A 31 -16.14 15.99 -6.53
C GLU A 31 -15.83 16.83 -7.76
N TYR A 32 -15.14 16.20 -8.70
CA TYR A 32 -14.71 16.78 -9.96
C TYR A 32 -15.13 15.87 -11.12
N TYR A 33 -15.06 16.39 -12.33
CA TYR A 33 -15.46 15.69 -13.53
C TYR A 33 -14.45 15.93 -14.64
N ILE A 34 -14.14 14.87 -15.39
CA ILE A 34 -13.34 14.96 -16.61
C ILE A 34 -14.14 14.42 -17.78
N ASN A 35 -13.98 15.05 -18.95
CA ASN A 35 -14.48 14.48 -20.18
C ASN A 35 -13.47 13.43 -20.67
N ILE A 36 -13.86 12.15 -20.72
CA ILE A 36 -12.96 11.06 -21.17
C ILE A 36 -12.45 11.28 -22.61
N ASN A 37 -13.20 12.05 -23.41
CA ASN A 37 -12.84 12.38 -24.78
C ASN A 37 -11.70 13.41 -24.87
N ASP A 38 -11.44 14.14 -23.78
CA ASP A 38 -10.34 15.13 -23.69
C ASP A 38 -8.99 14.45 -23.36
N ILE A 39 -8.98 13.15 -23.08
CA ILE A 39 -7.78 12.36 -22.85
C ILE A 39 -7.15 12.05 -24.21
N LYS A 40 -5.98 12.64 -24.45
CA LYS A 40 -5.17 12.37 -25.64
C LYS A 40 -3.75 12.06 -25.22
N GLU A 41 -3.21 10.93 -25.66
CA GLU A 41 -1.77 10.68 -25.66
C GLU A 41 -1.13 11.62 -26.70
N ARG A 42 -0.36 12.62 -26.26
CA ARG A 42 0.47 13.44 -27.16
C ARG A 42 1.92 12.97 -27.06
N ARG A 43 2.40 12.30 -28.10
CA ARG A 43 3.83 12.11 -28.34
C ARG A 43 4.31 13.22 -29.27
N THR A 44 5.15 14.12 -28.77
CA THR A 44 5.85 15.10 -29.60
C THR A 44 7.24 14.59 -29.94
N ILE A 45 7.62 14.63 -31.22
CA ILE A 45 8.90 14.09 -31.75
C ILE A 45 10.12 14.90 -31.25
N PHE A 46 9.92 16.11 -30.73
CA PHE A 46 11.00 17.06 -30.37
C PHE A 46 10.88 17.71 -28.98
N SER A 47 10.02 17.22 -28.09
CA SER A 47 9.93 17.73 -26.71
C SER A 47 9.33 16.70 -25.77
N GLU A 48 9.75 16.77 -24.50
CA GLU A 48 9.30 16.07 -23.28
C GLU A 48 7.92 15.38 -23.39
N ASN A 49 7.83 14.11 -22.97
CA ASN A 49 6.56 13.38 -23.01
C ASN A 49 5.61 13.97 -21.98
N THR A 50 4.52 14.57 -22.45
CA THR A 50 3.45 15.10 -21.61
C THR A 50 2.13 14.39 -21.93
N PHE A 51 1.49 13.85 -20.91
CA PHE A 51 0.17 13.23 -20.97
C PHE A 51 -0.85 14.17 -20.30
N GLY A 52 -2.05 14.27 -20.86
CA GLY A 52 -3.14 15.06 -20.27
C GLY A 52 -3.03 16.59 -20.44
N LYS A 53 -2.02 17.11 -21.18
CA LYS A 53 -1.91 18.56 -21.45
C LYS A 53 -3.23 19.08 -22.05
N ASN A 54 -3.97 19.86 -21.25
CA ASN A 54 -5.29 20.44 -21.51
C ASN A 54 -6.53 19.57 -21.20
N THR A 55 -6.44 18.44 -20.50
CA THR A 55 -7.63 17.71 -20.01
C THR A 55 -8.28 18.55 -18.92
N ARG A 56 -9.36 19.23 -19.28
CA ARG A 56 -10.08 20.14 -18.38
C ARG A 56 -10.82 19.35 -17.32
N ILE A 57 -10.69 19.84 -16.09
CA ILE A 57 -11.48 19.38 -14.96
C ILE A 57 -12.59 20.39 -14.73
N TYR A 58 -13.79 19.90 -14.46
CA TYR A 58 -14.97 20.70 -14.16
C TYR A 58 -15.52 20.29 -12.80
N THR A 59 -16.03 21.23 -12.02
CA THR A 59 -16.81 20.97 -10.80
C THR A 59 -18.01 21.91 -10.78
N ASP A 60 -19.15 21.41 -10.30
CA ASP A 60 -20.42 22.13 -10.17
C ASP A 60 -20.68 22.61 -8.73
N LYS A 61 -19.75 22.37 -7.80
CA LYS A 61 -19.87 22.71 -6.38
C LYS A 61 -18.85 23.74 -5.92
N ASP A 62 -19.22 24.48 -4.87
CA ASP A 62 -18.28 25.28 -4.10
C ASP A 62 -17.30 24.37 -3.34
N CYS A 63 -16.02 24.45 -3.70
CA CYS A 63 -14.90 23.90 -2.93
C CYS A 63 -14.81 24.54 -1.53
N SER A 64 -15.54 23.99 -0.56
CA SER A 64 -15.71 24.58 0.78
C SER A 64 -14.53 24.38 1.74
N ASN A 65 -13.50 23.59 1.35
CA ASN A 65 -12.38 23.22 2.22
C ASN A 65 -11.02 23.85 1.84
N THR A 66 -10.99 25.00 1.17
CA THR A 66 -9.73 25.74 0.94
C THR A 66 -9.65 27.09 1.66
N THR A 67 -8.43 27.44 2.06
CA THR A 67 -8.03 28.78 2.53
C THR A 67 -8.17 29.86 1.45
N GLU A 68 -8.48 29.49 0.21
CA GLU A 68 -8.82 30.42 -0.87
C GLU A 68 -10.34 30.52 -1.05
N SER A 69 -10.87 31.74 -0.92
CA SER A 69 -12.29 32.08 -0.93
C SER A 69 -12.97 32.05 -2.31
N HIS A 70 -12.32 31.48 -3.33
CA HIS A 70 -12.87 31.42 -4.69
C HIS A 70 -12.67 30.03 -5.29
N THR A 71 -13.76 29.29 -5.28
CA THR A 71 -13.98 27.93 -5.80
C THR A 71 -13.94 27.86 -7.34
N GLN A 72 -13.64 28.97 -8.01
CA GLN A 72 -13.60 29.14 -9.46
C GLN A 72 -12.20 29.53 -9.93
N ARG A 73 -11.23 28.63 -9.76
CA ARG A 73 -9.97 28.76 -10.53
C ARG A 73 -10.24 28.27 -11.95
N GLU A 74 -10.35 29.20 -12.89
CA GLU A 74 -10.40 28.85 -14.31
C GLU A 74 -9.11 28.12 -14.71
N ASN A 75 -9.23 27.06 -15.52
CA ASN A 75 -8.14 26.28 -16.13
C ASN A 75 -7.48 25.17 -15.25
N PHE A 76 -8.26 24.35 -14.55
CA PHE A 76 -7.73 23.09 -14.00
C PHE A 76 -7.43 22.06 -15.09
N TYR A 77 -6.21 21.53 -15.08
CA TYR A 77 -5.76 20.49 -16.01
C TYR A 77 -5.21 19.25 -15.29
N LEU A 78 -5.38 18.05 -15.86
CA LEU A 78 -4.61 16.88 -15.42
C LEU A 78 -3.25 16.85 -16.12
N HIS A 79 -2.17 16.77 -15.35
CA HIS A 79 -0.82 16.66 -15.88
C HIS A 79 -0.17 15.33 -15.46
N GLY A 80 0.46 14.67 -16.42
CA GLY A 80 1.42 13.60 -16.19
C GLY A 80 2.52 13.65 -17.24
N GLY A 81 3.66 13.01 -16.97
CA GLY A 81 4.79 13.01 -17.91
C GLY A 81 6.15 13.08 -17.23
N ASP A 82 7.17 13.44 -18.01
CA ASP A 82 8.57 13.42 -17.61
C ASP A 82 8.93 14.54 -16.60
N LYS A 83 8.03 15.51 -16.40
CA LYS A 83 8.13 16.61 -15.43
C LYS A 83 6.76 16.89 -14.80
N TYR A 84 6.77 17.53 -13.64
CA TYR A 84 5.57 18.15 -13.09
C TYR A 84 5.05 19.23 -14.07
N GLY A 85 3.74 19.29 -14.24
CA GLY A 85 3.07 20.20 -15.17
C GLY A 85 3.20 21.67 -14.75
N ASN A 86 2.81 22.56 -15.68
CA ASN A 86 2.79 24.00 -15.42
C ASN A 86 1.66 24.39 -14.44
N ASN A 87 1.76 25.60 -13.90
CA ASN A 87 0.81 26.18 -12.94
C ASN A 87 -0.66 25.99 -13.36
N GLY A 88 -1.46 25.37 -12.47
CA GLY A 88 -2.92 25.24 -12.62
C GLY A 88 -3.47 23.82 -12.75
N GLY A 89 -2.64 22.76 -12.76
CA GLY A 89 -3.12 21.39 -12.89
C GLY A 89 -2.84 20.42 -11.74
N ILE A 90 -3.58 19.31 -11.69
CA ILE A 90 -3.34 18.14 -10.84
C ILE A 90 -2.17 17.35 -11.45
N ASP A 91 -1.07 17.24 -10.72
CA ASP A 91 0.03 16.34 -11.12
C ASP A 91 -0.20 14.93 -10.58
N ILE A 92 -0.35 13.98 -11.50
CA ILE A 92 -0.50 12.55 -11.17
C ILE A 92 0.85 11.92 -10.75
N GLY A 93 1.95 12.65 -10.90
CA GLY A 93 3.30 12.22 -10.54
C GLY A 93 4.22 12.08 -11.75
N LYS A 94 5.52 12.33 -11.53
CA LYS A 94 6.53 12.20 -12.57
C LYS A 94 6.62 10.75 -13.04
N ASN A 95 6.51 10.53 -14.35
CA ASN A 95 6.50 9.22 -15.01
C ASN A 95 5.35 8.27 -14.59
N ASP A 96 4.36 8.73 -13.81
CA ASP A 96 3.22 7.89 -13.44
C ASP A 96 2.14 7.97 -14.52
N LYS A 97 1.97 6.85 -15.24
CA LYS A 97 0.96 6.70 -16.30
C LYS A 97 -0.27 5.93 -15.84
N ARG A 98 -0.33 5.47 -14.58
CA ARG A 98 -1.38 4.55 -14.11
C ARG A 98 -2.77 5.16 -14.27
N PHE A 99 -2.93 6.42 -13.87
CA PHE A 99 -4.20 7.14 -14.01
C PHE A 99 -4.68 7.20 -15.46
N PHE A 100 -3.82 7.67 -16.38
CA PHE A 100 -4.16 7.77 -17.80
C PHE A 100 -4.39 6.40 -18.45
N ASN A 101 -3.60 5.38 -18.09
CA ASN A 101 -3.79 4.02 -18.58
C ASN A 101 -5.11 3.41 -18.11
N THR A 102 -5.52 3.67 -16.86
CA THR A 102 -6.83 3.26 -16.35
C THR A 102 -7.95 3.92 -17.14
N LEU A 103 -7.84 5.22 -17.43
CA LEU A 103 -8.86 5.93 -18.21
C LEU A 103 -8.96 5.42 -19.66
N GLU A 104 -7.83 5.15 -20.32
CA GLU A 104 -7.83 4.52 -21.65
C GLU A 104 -8.42 3.11 -21.63
N THR A 105 -8.15 2.34 -20.56
CA THR A 105 -8.75 1.02 -20.37
C THR A 105 -10.26 1.12 -20.22
N LEU A 106 -10.75 2.04 -19.38
CA LEU A 106 -12.18 2.30 -19.20
C LEU A 106 -12.85 2.70 -20.53
N LYS A 107 -12.21 3.58 -21.30
CA LYS A 107 -12.69 4.02 -22.62
C LYS A 107 -12.88 2.85 -23.59
N LYS A 108 -11.94 1.90 -23.58
CA LYS A 108 -11.97 0.73 -24.44
C LYS A 108 -12.98 -0.33 -23.97
N GLU A 109 -13.00 -0.61 -22.67
CA GLU A 109 -13.83 -1.67 -22.07
C GLU A 109 -15.32 -1.31 -22.08
N TYR A 110 -15.64 -0.04 -21.83
CA TYR A 110 -17.01 0.42 -21.68
C TYR A 110 -17.51 1.26 -22.86
N LYS A 111 -16.85 1.16 -24.03
CA LYS A 111 -17.11 2.01 -25.21
C LYS A 111 -18.62 2.17 -25.52
N ASP A 112 -19.34 1.06 -25.66
CA ASP A 112 -20.76 1.09 -26.07
C ASP A 112 -21.65 1.79 -25.03
N ILE A 113 -21.32 1.65 -23.74
CA ILE A 113 -22.02 2.32 -22.64
C ILE A 113 -21.66 3.81 -22.61
N LEU A 114 -20.38 4.13 -22.76
CA LEU A 114 -19.89 5.51 -22.78
C LEU A 114 -20.49 6.29 -23.95
N ASP A 115 -20.62 5.67 -25.13
CA ASP A 115 -21.28 6.29 -26.30
C ASP A 115 -22.76 6.57 -26.03
N SER A 116 -23.44 5.73 -25.25
CA SER A 116 -24.86 5.93 -24.86
C SER A 116 -25.09 6.96 -23.74
N THR A 117 -24.02 7.39 -23.06
CA THR A 117 -24.07 8.33 -21.91
C THR A 117 -23.52 9.71 -22.26
N GLN A 118 -23.26 9.97 -23.54
CA GLN A 118 -22.87 11.28 -24.04
C GLN A 118 -23.96 12.33 -23.78
N ASP A 119 -23.57 13.51 -23.32
CA ASP A 119 -24.47 14.66 -23.30
C ASP A 119 -24.74 15.19 -24.73
N ASP A 120 -25.66 16.16 -24.86
CA ASP A 120 -26.00 16.79 -26.14
C ASP A 120 -24.80 17.48 -26.85
N LYS A 121 -23.66 17.60 -26.16
CA LYS A 121 -22.41 18.18 -26.65
C LYS A 121 -21.33 17.12 -26.89
N GLY A 122 -21.65 15.82 -26.79
CA GLY A 122 -20.74 14.69 -26.99
C GLY A 122 -19.74 14.47 -25.84
N LYS A 123 -20.00 15.02 -24.65
CA LYS A 123 -19.13 14.84 -23.47
C LYS A 123 -19.53 13.59 -22.71
N ILE A 124 -18.51 12.86 -22.25
CA ILE A 124 -18.69 11.71 -21.36
C ILE A 124 -17.97 12.02 -20.06
N ALA A 125 -18.73 12.37 -19.03
CA ALA A 125 -18.21 12.77 -17.74
C ALA A 125 -17.82 11.55 -16.89
N ILE A 126 -16.56 11.47 -16.48
CA ILE A 126 -16.11 10.59 -15.40
C ILE A 126 -15.99 11.42 -14.13
N LYS A 127 -16.62 10.94 -13.06
CA LYS A 127 -16.48 11.51 -11.72
C LYS A 127 -15.10 11.18 -11.15
N LEU A 128 -14.43 12.19 -10.63
CA LEU A 128 -13.20 12.12 -9.86
C LEU A 128 -13.51 12.60 -8.44
N GLU A 129 -13.27 11.77 -7.44
CA GLU A 129 -13.32 12.18 -6.05
C GLU A 129 -11.90 12.49 -5.60
N VAL A 130 -11.66 13.74 -5.18
CA VAL A 130 -10.40 14.15 -4.58
C VAL A 130 -10.64 14.29 -3.09
N GLU A 131 -10.02 13.42 -2.33
CA GLU A 131 -10.03 13.47 -0.87
C GLU A 131 -8.59 13.59 -0.41
N TYR A 132 -8.33 14.57 0.44
CA TYR A 132 -7.11 14.66 1.21
C TYR A 132 -7.47 14.14 2.58
N GLY A 133 -7.59 12.82 2.69
CA GLY A 133 -7.64 12.20 4.00
C GLY A 133 -6.57 12.84 4.89
N GLU A 134 -6.86 12.99 6.18
CA GLU A 134 -5.78 12.79 7.15
C GLU A 134 -4.98 11.60 6.64
N GLU A 135 -3.66 11.77 6.46
CA GLU A 135 -2.77 10.75 5.88
C GLU A 135 -3.40 9.40 6.12
N ILE A 136 -3.84 8.67 5.09
CA ILE A 136 -4.32 7.31 5.35
C ILE A 136 -3.07 6.60 5.82
N GLU A 137 -2.89 6.63 7.14
CA GLU A 137 -1.66 6.33 7.82
C GLU A 137 -1.46 4.87 7.51
N PHE A 138 -0.47 4.60 6.64
CA PHE A 138 -0.25 3.26 6.12
C PHE A 138 -0.24 2.26 7.28
N ALA A 139 0.42 2.68 8.36
CA ALA A 139 0.20 2.27 9.73
C ALA A 139 0.80 3.34 10.66
N LYS A 140 0.42 3.34 11.94
CA LYS A 140 0.87 4.33 12.92
C LYS A 140 2.39 4.30 13.13
N TYR A 141 2.98 3.11 13.06
CA TYR A 141 4.39 2.92 13.37
C TYR A 141 5.22 2.40 12.19
N PHE A 142 4.59 2.08 11.06
CA PHE A 142 5.28 1.46 9.93
C PHE A 142 4.90 2.15 8.63
N THR A 143 5.86 2.26 7.74
CA THR A 143 5.70 2.89 6.43
C THR A 143 5.65 1.84 5.32
N PHE A 144 5.09 2.24 4.18
CA PHE A 144 5.13 1.40 2.97
C PHE A 144 6.57 1.07 2.56
N ASP A 145 7.48 2.04 2.68
CA ASP A 145 8.89 1.88 2.30
C ASP A 145 9.61 0.85 3.16
N GLU A 146 9.34 0.78 4.46
CA GLU A 146 9.85 -0.28 5.34
C GLU A 146 9.38 -1.67 4.89
N MET A 147 8.13 -1.80 4.44
CA MET A 147 7.56 -3.09 4.06
C MET A 147 8.09 -3.62 2.72
N VAL A 148 8.46 -2.74 1.78
CA VAL A 148 9.02 -3.13 0.47
C VAL A 148 10.55 -3.21 0.45
N LYS A 149 11.21 -2.74 1.53
CA LYS A 149 12.66 -2.74 1.66
C LYS A 149 13.24 -4.16 1.58
N THR A 150 14.44 -4.24 1.01
CA THR A 150 15.23 -5.47 0.95
C THR A 150 16.72 -5.16 0.86
N SER A 151 17.56 -6.04 1.38
CA SER A 151 19.03 -5.95 1.27
C SER A 151 19.56 -6.29 -0.14
N GLN A 152 18.70 -6.80 -1.03
CA GLN A 152 19.11 -7.22 -2.38
C GLN A 152 19.31 -6.05 -3.37
N GLY A 153 19.14 -4.80 -2.92
CA GLY A 153 19.42 -3.59 -3.68
C GLY A 153 18.18 -2.93 -4.31
N GLN A 154 18.36 -1.68 -4.79
CA GLN A 154 17.28 -0.80 -5.23
C GLN A 154 16.38 -1.42 -6.30
N LYS A 155 16.96 -2.19 -7.24
CA LYS A 155 16.20 -2.90 -8.27
C LYS A 155 15.04 -3.73 -7.69
N TYR A 156 15.29 -4.46 -6.61
CA TYR A 156 14.26 -5.32 -6.00
C TYR A 156 13.27 -4.54 -5.14
N ILE A 157 13.70 -3.42 -4.57
CA ILE A 157 12.79 -2.47 -3.90
C ILE A 157 11.78 -1.93 -4.93
N ASP A 158 12.25 -1.50 -6.10
CA ASP A 158 11.38 -1.00 -7.17
C ASP A 158 10.42 -2.08 -7.70
N LEU A 159 10.90 -3.32 -7.85
CA LEU A 159 10.06 -4.46 -8.23
C LEU A 159 9.00 -4.77 -7.17
N ASN A 160 9.36 -4.76 -5.88
CA ASN A 160 8.41 -4.92 -4.80
C ASN A 160 7.36 -3.80 -4.81
N LYS A 161 7.77 -2.53 -4.98
CA LYS A 161 6.84 -1.39 -5.08
C LYS A 161 5.84 -1.58 -6.22
N LYS A 162 6.33 -1.90 -7.43
CA LYS A 162 5.47 -2.19 -8.59
C LYS A 162 4.55 -3.38 -8.35
N PHE A 163 5.04 -4.43 -7.69
CA PHE A 163 4.28 -5.64 -7.40
C PHE A 163 3.10 -5.37 -6.44
N VAL A 164 3.30 -4.54 -5.40
CA VAL A 164 2.22 -4.19 -4.45
C VAL A 164 1.23 -3.22 -5.09
N LEU A 165 1.71 -2.27 -5.88
CA LEU A 165 0.92 -1.19 -6.49
C LEU A 165 0.34 -1.56 -7.86
N ASP A 166 0.31 -2.85 -8.18
CA ASP A 166 -0.30 -3.36 -9.40
C ASP A 166 -1.83 -3.30 -9.27
N ASN A 167 -2.45 -2.44 -10.07
CA ASN A 167 -3.91 -2.21 -10.05
C ASN A 167 -4.73 -3.45 -10.43
N GLN A 168 -4.11 -4.48 -11.03
CA GLN A 168 -4.79 -5.76 -11.26
C GLN A 168 -4.99 -6.57 -9.97
N TYR A 169 -4.24 -6.23 -8.90
CA TYR A 169 -4.23 -6.95 -7.63
C TYR A 169 -4.28 -5.99 -6.42
N PRO A 170 -5.34 -5.16 -6.30
CA PRO A 170 -5.47 -4.15 -5.25
C PRO A 170 -5.47 -4.77 -3.83
N GLU A 171 -5.82 -6.04 -3.70
CA GLU A 171 -5.80 -6.78 -2.43
C GLU A 171 -4.40 -6.89 -1.81
N ARG A 172 -3.32 -6.74 -2.59
CA ARG A 172 -1.94 -6.80 -2.08
C ARG A 172 -1.65 -5.62 -1.16
N LEU A 173 -1.97 -4.40 -1.61
CA LEU A 173 -1.80 -3.19 -0.79
C LEU A 173 -2.69 -3.26 0.45
N GLN A 174 -3.94 -3.72 0.29
CA GLN A 174 -4.86 -3.85 1.43
C GLN A 174 -4.36 -4.88 2.45
N SER A 175 -3.85 -6.02 2.00
CA SER A 175 -3.29 -7.06 2.89
C SER A 175 -2.09 -6.53 3.68
N LEU A 176 -1.27 -5.69 3.06
CA LEU A 176 -0.11 -5.08 3.70
C LEU A 176 -0.52 -4.04 4.74
N LYS A 177 -1.51 -3.18 4.43
CA LYS A 177 -2.10 -2.24 5.40
C LYS A 177 -2.72 -2.98 6.57
N ASP A 178 -3.52 -4.02 6.30
CA ASP A 178 -4.16 -4.83 7.32
C ASP A 178 -3.13 -5.51 8.23
N LEU A 179 -2.05 -6.07 7.68
CA LEU A 179 -0.95 -6.62 8.46
C LEU A 179 -0.36 -5.57 9.40
N CYS A 180 -0.07 -4.37 8.90
CA CYS A 180 0.57 -3.34 9.69
C CYS A 180 -0.38 -2.82 10.79
N GLN A 181 -1.59 -2.39 10.42
CA GLN A 181 -2.55 -1.76 11.33
C GLN A 181 -3.14 -2.74 12.36
N LYS A 182 -3.43 -3.97 11.94
CA LYS A 182 -4.14 -4.94 12.79
C LYS A 182 -3.20 -5.82 13.60
N ILE A 183 -1.92 -5.91 13.21
CA ILE A 183 -0.92 -6.75 13.91
C ILE A 183 0.28 -5.90 14.34
N LEU A 184 1.06 -5.37 13.40
CA LEU A 184 2.37 -4.80 13.72
C LEU A 184 2.28 -3.58 14.63
N ASP A 185 1.31 -2.69 14.43
CA ASP A 185 1.06 -1.54 15.30
C ASP A 185 0.77 -2.00 16.73
N LYS A 186 -0.04 -3.06 16.91
CA LYS A 186 -0.34 -3.63 18.23
C LYS A 186 0.89 -4.24 18.89
N LEU A 187 1.77 -4.86 18.12
CA LEU A 187 3.05 -5.33 18.63
C LEU A 187 3.96 -4.18 19.05
N GLN A 188 4.02 -3.11 18.25
CA GLN A 188 4.85 -1.95 18.55
C GLN A 188 4.36 -1.22 19.81
N GLU A 189 3.05 -1.01 19.93
CA GLU A 189 2.40 -0.41 21.11
C GLU A 189 2.73 -1.23 22.37
N HIS A 190 2.55 -2.56 22.31
CA HIS A 190 2.87 -3.46 23.42
C HIS A 190 4.34 -3.38 23.85
N ILE A 191 5.27 -3.27 22.91
CA ILE A 191 6.68 -3.08 23.22
C ILE A 191 6.95 -1.72 23.87
N TYR A 192 6.37 -0.64 23.33
CA TYR A 192 6.55 0.70 23.89
C TYR A 192 5.91 0.86 25.28
N GLU A 193 4.77 0.21 25.54
CA GLU A 193 4.18 0.16 26.87
C GLU A 193 5.10 -0.53 27.90
N GLN A 194 5.84 -1.57 27.50
CA GLN A 194 6.73 -2.31 28.40
C GLN A 194 8.10 -1.66 28.63
N TYR A 195 8.67 -1.04 27.59
CA TYR A 195 10.08 -0.64 27.57
C TYR A 195 10.30 0.85 27.25
N GLY A 196 9.24 1.60 26.93
CA GLY A 196 9.28 3.01 26.54
C GLY A 196 9.51 3.24 25.05
N GLU A 197 9.17 4.44 24.59
CA GLU A 197 9.29 4.88 23.19
C GLU A 197 10.72 5.25 22.84
N SER A 198 11.54 4.25 22.52
CA SER A 198 12.92 4.43 22.07
C SER A 198 13.19 3.73 20.73
N GLN A 199 14.06 4.31 19.92
CA GLN A 199 14.46 3.74 18.62
C GLN A 199 15.08 2.34 18.75
N ILE A 200 15.70 2.01 19.88
CA ILE A 200 16.24 0.66 20.13
C ILE A 200 15.15 -0.40 20.33
N TYR A 201 13.93 0.02 20.69
CA TYR A 201 12.75 -0.84 20.86
C TYR A 201 11.77 -0.72 19.69
N LYS A 202 12.13 0.04 18.66
CA LYS A 202 11.39 0.06 17.40
C LYS A 202 11.57 -1.30 16.71
N ILE A 203 10.46 -1.95 16.39
CA ILE A 203 10.45 -3.15 15.57
C ILE A 203 10.92 -2.76 14.17
N ASN A 204 11.95 -3.46 13.68
CA ASN A 204 12.47 -3.32 12.33
C ASN A 204 11.90 -4.41 11.42
N ILE A 205 11.48 -4.01 10.22
CA ILE A 205 11.05 -4.92 9.16
C ILE A 205 12.28 -5.38 8.39
N ASN A 206 12.68 -6.64 8.60
CA ASN A 206 13.78 -7.24 7.83
C ASN A 206 13.32 -7.61 6.41
N SER A 207 12.07 -8.06 6.28
CA SER A 207 11.47 -8.40 4.98
C SER A 207 9.95 -8.45 5.10
N GLY A 208 9.23 -7.63 4.31
CA GLY A 208 7.78 -7.72 4.16
C GLY A 208 7.39 -8.36 2.84
N VAL A 209 7.51 -7.59 1.76
CA VAL A 209 7.08 -8.01 0.42
C VAL A 209 8.17 -8.77 -0.31
N ARG A 210 7.80 -9.84 -1.02
CA ARG A 210 8.67 -10.52 -1.99
C ARG A 210 7.94 -10.77 -3.29
N CYS A 211 8.18 -9.92 -4.29
CA CYS A 211 7.79 -10.21 -5.67
C CYS A 211 8.41 -11.53 -6.15
N LYS A 212 7.92 -12.09 -7.25
CA LYS A 212 8.36 -13.41 -7.75
C LYS A 212 9.88 -13.48 -7.89
N GLU A 213 10.49 -12.47 -8.51
CA GLU A 213 11.93 -12.39 -8.77
C GLU A 213 12.73 -12.33 -7.47
N LEU A 214 12.28 -11.54 -6.49
CA LEU A 214 12.94 -11.46 -5.19
C LEU A 214 12.78 -12.78 -4.40
N ASN A 215 11.59 -13.38 -4.42
CA ASN A 215 11.33 -14.63 -3.72
C ASN A 215 12.20 -15.77 -4.28
N GLU A 216 12.31 -15.89 -5.61
CA GLU A 216 13.20 -16.85 -6.28
C GLU A 216 14.67 -16.58 -5.92
N LYS A 217 15.10 -15.31 -5.94
CA LYS A 217 16.47 -14.91 -5.58
C LYS A 217 16.86 -15.31 -4.16
N LEU A 218 15.90 -15.29 -3.23
CA LEU A 218 16.08 -15.68 -1.83
C LEU A 218 15.83 -17.17 -1.57
N GLY A 219 15.54 -17.96 -2.60
CA GLY A 219 15.22 -19.39 -2.44
C GLY A 219 13.89 -19.64 -1.70
N GLY A 220 12.98 -18.68 -1.75
CA GLY A 220 11.69 -18.75 -1.08
C GLY A 220 10.73 -19.77 -1.69
N SER A 221 9.81 -20.30 -0.89
CA SER A 221 8.76 -21.21 -1.34
C SER A 221 7.81 -20.52 -2.33
N LYS A 222 7.31 -21.27 -3.32
CA LYS A 222 6.26 -20.81 -4.25
C LYS A 222 4.94 -20.46 -3.55
N THR A 223 4.71 -20.99 -2.35
CA THR A 223 3.50 -20.77 -1.55
C THR A 223 3.70 -19.75 -0.42
N SER A 224 4.82 -19.01 -0.45
CA SER A 224 5.21 -18.03 0.57
C SER A 224 4.16 -16.92 0.72
N GLN A 225 3.76 -16.62 1.96
CA GLN A 225 2.89 -15.49 2.26
C GLN A 225 3.55 -14.13 1.93
N HIS A 226 4.89 -14.04 1.83
CA HIS A 226 5.59 -12.82 1.41
C HIS A 226 5.22 -12.42 -0.01
N SER A 227 4.98 -13.40 -0.88
CA SER A 227 4.56 -13.20 -2.26
C SER A 227 3.08 -12.86 -2.40
N HIS A 228 2.38 -12.69 -1.28
CA HIS A 228 0.99 -12.24 -1.22
C HIS A 228 0.81 -10.98 -0.37
N CYS A 229 1.90 -10.37 0.11
CA CYS A 229 1.86 -9.17 0.97
C CYS A 229 1.14 -9.41 2.31
N GLU A 230 1.25 -10.62 2.86
CA GLU A 230 0.52 -11.05 4.05
C GLU A 230 1.42 -11.26 5.27
N VAL A 231 2.71 -10.91 5.20
CA VAL A 231 3.68 -11.25 6.27
C VAL A 231 4.81 -10.24 6.40
N ALA A 232 5.36 -10.15 7.61
CA ALA A 232 6.61 -9.50 7.92
C ALA A 232 7.55 -10.42 8.70
N ASP A 233 8.82 -10.40 8.31
CA ASP A 233 9.93 -10.87 9.14
C ASP A 233 10.43 -9.69 9.98
N ILE A 234 10.28 -9.79 11.30
CA ILE A 234 10.55 -8.70 12.24
C ILE A 234 11.69 -9.02 13.21
N ALA A 235 12.49 -8.00 13.53
CA ALA A 235 13.57 -8.04 14.51
C ALA A 235 13.75 -6.67 15.20
N PHE A 236 14.58 -6.56 16.23
CA PHE A 236 14.96 -5.26 16.82
C PHE A 236 16.32 -4.78 16.31
N LEU A 237 16.51 -3.46 16.27
CA LEU A 237 17.78 -2.79 15.94
C LEU A 237 18.73 -2.86 17.14
N ASN A 238 19.29 -4.03 17.46
CA ASN A 238 20.27 -4.13 18.56
C ASN A 238 21.22 -5.34 18.42
N ASN A 239 22.30 -5.33 19.20
CA ASN A 239 23.25 -6.46 19.37
C ASN A 239 22.49 -7.77 19.61
N ASP A 240 22.89 -8.83 18.89
CA ASP A 240 22.24 -10.14 18.77
C ASP A 240 21.72 -10.73 20.09
N LYS A 241 22.44 -10.58 21.21
CA LYS A 241 22.01 -11.15 22.51
C LYS A 241 20.74 -10.52 23.05
N ASN A 242 20.63 -9.19 23.03
CA ASN A 242 19.45 -8.49 23.54
C ASN A 242 18.26 -8.63 22.57
N ASN A 243 18.53 -8.65 21.27
CA ASN A 243 17.52 -8.88 20.24
C ASN A 243 16.83 -10.23 20.43
N LYS A 244 17.61 -11.31 20.64
CA LYS A 244 17.05 -12.65 20.89
C LYS A 244 16.10 -12.68 22.09
N ILE A 245 16.50 -12.10 23.23
CA ILE A 245 15.68 -12.12 24.45
C ILE A 245 14.37 -11.36 24.24
N LEU A 246 14.41 -10.19 23.59
CA LEU A 246 13.21 -9.41 23.29
C LEU A 246 12.28 -10.14 22.31
N LEU A 247 12.82 -10.78 21.27
CA LEU A 247 12.01 -11.56 20.34
C LEU A 247 11.37 -12.78 21.01
N ILE A 248 12.08 -13.49 21.89
CA ILE A 248 11.49 -14.62 22.63
C ILE A 248 10.32 -14.13 23.48
N LYS A 249 10.50 -13.05 24.24
CA LYS A 249 9.44 -12.46 25.06
C LYS A 249 8.24 -12.02 24.22
N LEU A 250 8.48 -11.32 23.11
CA LEU A 250 7.40 -10.89 22.21
C LEU A 250 6.64 -12.09 21.63
N TYR A 251 7.35 -13.12 21.19
CA TYR A 251 6.75 -14.34 20.66
C TYR A 251 5.89 -15.06 21.71
N GLU A 252 6.39 -15.18 22.94
CA GLU A 252 5.66 -15.75 24.08
C GLU A 252 4.43 -14.90 24.45
N ASP A 253 4.54 -13.57 24.39
CA ASP A 253 3.41 -12.66 24.67
C ASP A 253 2.32 -12.76 23.59
N ILE A 254 2.69 -12.92 22.32
CA ILE A 254 1.74 -13.18 21.23
C ILE A 254 1.04 -14.53 21.45
N TYR A 255 1.81 -15.60 21.73
CA TYR A 255 1.28 -16.94 21.98
C TYR A 255 0.30 -16.97 23.15
N ASN A 256 0.69 -16.33 24.26
CA ASN A 256 -0.10 -16.26 25.49
C ASN A 256 -1.19 -15.16 25.46
N LYS A 257 -1.43 -14.52 24.31
CA LYS A 257 -2.49 -13.51 24.11
C LYS A 257 -2.38 -12.31 25.04
N LYS A 258 -1.17 -11.91 25.39
CA LYS A 258 -0.89 -10.78 26.28
C LYS A 258 -0.86 -9.43 25.55
N VAL A 259 -0.65 -9.43 24.23
CA VAL A 259 -0.65 -8.21 23.41
C VAL A 259 -2.06 -7.61 23.36
N ILE A 260 -2.19 -6.37 23.85
CA ILE A 260 -3.45 -5.62 23.84
C ILE A 260 -3.88 -5.38 22.39
N GLY A 261 -5.18 -5.56 22.10
CA GLY A 261 -5.72 -5.45 20.73
C GLY A 261 -5.43 -6.63 19.82
N LEU A 262 -4.60 -7.59 20.24
CA LEU A 262 -4.28 -8.82 19.48
C LEU A 262 -4.70 -10.11 20.23
N LYS A 263 -5.61 -9.99 21.20
CA LYS A 263 -6.15 -11.13 21.98
C LYS A 263 -6.86 -12.18 21.09
N ASN A 264 -7.51 -11.71 20.01
CA ASN A 264 -8.06 -12.60 19.00
C ASN A 264 -6.96 -13.01 18.02
N THR A 265 -6.30 -14.13 18.31
CA THR A 265 -5.21 -14.64 17.47
C THR A 265 -5.69 -15.25 16.15
N SER A 266 -7.00 -15.33 15.86
CA SER A 266 -7.51 -15.81 14.56
C SER A 266 -7.13 -14.87 13.40
N ILE A 267 -6.72 -13.65 13.69
CA ILE A 267 -6.19 -12.70 12.70
C ILE A 267 -4.78 -13.08 12.25
N ILE A 268 -4.04 -13.85 13.04
CA ILE A 268 -2.72 -14.36 12.66
C ILE A 268 -2.94 -15.69 11.94
N SER A 269 -2.30 -15.86 10.78
CA SER A 269 -2.24 -17.15 10.09
C SER A 269 -1.10 -18.00 10.61
N GLN A 270 0.08 -17.40 10.72
CA GLN A 270 1.31 -18.04 11.16
C GLN A 270 2.13 -17.07 12.01
N CYS A 271 2.73 -17.58 13.07
CA CYS A 271 3.74 -16.89 13.85
C CYS A 271 4.89 -17.86 14.10
N ILE A 272 6.04 -17.59 13.48
CA ILE A 272 7.18 -18.50 13.49
C ILE A 272 8.38 -17.78 14.08
N PHE A 273 9.01 -18.37 15.08
CA PHE A 273 10.32 -17.94 15.54
C PHE A 273 11.39 -18.65 14.71
N GLU A 274 12.06 -17.93 13.81
CA GLU A 274 13.04 -18.49 12.89
C GLU A 274 14.47 -18.13 13.29
N LEU A 275 15.36 -19.12 13.17
CA LEU A 275 16.80 -18.97 13.38
C LEU A 275 17.55 -19.46 12.14
N ASN A 276 18.35 -18.57 11.55
CA ASN A 276 19.38 -18.95 10.59
C ASN A 276 20.76 -18.44 11.04
N SER A 277 21.30 -17.41 10.39
CA SER A 277 22.46 -16.66 10.90
C SER A 277 22.07 -15.63 11.96
N SER A 278 20.80 -15.25 12.02
CA SER A 278 20.19 -14.31 12.96
C SER A 278 18.78 -14.79 13.34
N TYR A 279 18.16 -14.10 14.30
CA TYR A 279 16.82 -14.41 14.81
C TYR A 279 15.79 -13.40 14.27
N TRP A 280 14.60 -13.87 13.92
CA TRP A 280 13.45 -13.02 13.62
C TRP A 280 12.13 -13.76 13.94
N ILE A 281 11.06 -12.98 14.05
CA ILE A 281 9.70 -13.53 14.04
C ILE A 281 9.12 -13.32 12.64
N HIS A 282 8.70 -14.40 12.00
CA HIS A 282 7.87 -14.37 10.80
C HIS A 282 6.41 -14.34 11.25
N ILE A 283 5.71 -13.23 11.04
CA ILE A 283 4.31 -13.07 11.44
C ILE A 283 3.41 -12.68 10.28
N ALA A 284 2.41 -13.53 10.04
CA ALA A 284 1.54 -13.44 8.88
C ALA A 284 0.07 -13.22 9.28
N ILE A 285 -0.63 -12.41 8.50
CA ILE A 285 -2.07 -12.15 8.65
C ILE A 285 -2.91 -13.21 7.94
N SER A 286 -4.02 -13.59 8.57
CA SER A 286 -5.00 -14.56 8.08
C SER A 286 -6.03 -13.88 7.17
N THR A 287 -5.65 -13.67 5.91
CA THR A 287 -6.55 -13.18 4.86
C THR A 287 -7.55 -14.24 4.44
N ASP A 288 -8.61 -13.84 3.71
CA ASP A 288 -9.57 -14.80 3.16
C ASP A 288 -8.93 -15.73 2.12
N ARG A 289 -7.92 -15.24 1.40
CA ARG A 289 -7.07 -16.09 0.53
C ARG A 289 -6.43 -17.21 1.35
N TRP A 290 -5.80 -16.87 2.47
CA TRP A 290 -5.12 -17.85 3.31
C TRP A 290 -6.09 -18.88 3.89
N LYS A 291 -7.24 -18.43 4.41
CA LYS A 291 -8.29 -19.30 4.97
C LYS A 291 -8.79 -20.31 3.93
N LYS A 292 -9.01 -19.88 2.69
CA LYS A 292 -9.42 -20.76 1.57
C LYS A 292 -8.36 -21.81 1.24
N ILE A 293 -7.08 -21.46 1.26
CA ILE A 293 -5.99 -22.38 0.89
C ILE A 293 -5.74 -23.44 1.97
N LYS A 294 -5.76 -23.05 3.25
CA LYS A 294 -5.37 -23.97 4.34
C LYS A 294 -6.53 -24.64 5.05
N ASN A 295 -7.77 -24.14 4.90
CA ASN A 295 -8.93 -24.60 5.64
C ASN A 295 -8.68 -24.66 7.16
N LYS A 296 -7.97 -23.65 7.69
CA LYS A 296 -7.58 -23.53 9.10
C LYS A 296 -8.12 -22.24 9.70
N ASN A 297 -8.68 -22.35 10.89
CA ASN A 297 -9.24 -21.23 11.66
C ASN A 297 -8.35 -20.79 12.83
N LYS A 298 -7.21 -21.47 13.05
CA LYS A 298 -6.29 -21.18 14.15
C LYS A 298 -4.89 -20.85 13.60
N PRO A 299 -4.16 -19.93 14.26
CA PRO A 299 -2.77 -19.63 13.90
C PRO A 299 -1.86 -20.84 14.11
N ASP A 300 -0.91 -21.03 13.20
CA ASP A 300 0.21 -21.95 13.41
C ASP A 300 1.32 -21.21 14.17
N PHE A 301 1.59 -21.62 15.41
CA PHE A 301 2.75 -21.17 16.19
C PHE A 301 3.88 -22.18 16.06
N LEU A 302 4.96 -21.79 15.40
CA LEU A 302 6.07 -22.67 15.07
C LEU A 302 7.43 -22.12 15.51
N THR A 303 8.39 -23.02 15.68
CA THR A 303 9.81 -22.70 15.81
C THR A 303 10.59 -23.35 14.68
N LYS A 304 11.65 -22.70 14.21
CA LYS A 304 12.51 -23.22 13.14
C LYS A 304 13.98 -22.95 13.44
N PRO A 305 14.65 -23.86 14.16
CA PRO A 305 16.09 -23.82 14.36
C PRO A 305 16.87 -23.94 13.03
N LYS A 306 18.10 -23.45 12.99
CA LYS A 306 18.95 -23.51 11.79
C LYS A 306 19.17 -24.95 11.35
N GLY A 307 18.83 -25.26 10.09
CA GLY A 307 19.04 -26.57 9.50
C GLY A 307 18.07 -27.65 9.98
N VAL A 308 17.02 -27.29 10.72
CA VAL A 308 16.02 -28.21 11.26
C VAL A 308 14.64 -27.91 10.65
N ALA A 309 13.77 -28.92 10.62
CA ALA A 309 12.37 -28.77 10.23
C ALA A 309 11.59 -27.86 11.22
N TYR A 310 10.40 -27.42 10.81
CA TYR A 310 9.51 -26.66 11.68
C TYR A 310 8.97 -27.54 12.82
N HIS A 311 8.93 -26.99 14.03
CA HIS A 311 8.34 -27.62 15.21
C HIS A 311 7.13 -26.81 15.69
N VAL A 312 6.09 -27.50 16.15
CA VAL A 312 4.94 -26.83 16.79
C VAL A 312 5.36 -26.31 18.16
N TYR A 313 5.13 -25.03 18.39
CA TYR A 313 5.37 -24.42 19.69
C TYR A 313 4.21 -24.72 20.64
N ASN A 314 4.53 -25.32 21.79
CA ASN A 314 3.57 -25.78 22.79
C ASN A 314 3.57 -24.94 24.08
N GLY A 315 4.18 -23.75 24.06
CA GLY A 315 4.26 -22.88 25.24
C GLY A 315 5.36 -23.24 26.25
N THR A 316 6.28 -24.13 25.89
CA THR A 316 7.49 -24.38 26.69
C THR A 316 8.52 -23.26 26.48
N ASN A 317 9.45 -23.05 27.41
CA ASN A 317 10.49 -22.02 27.25
C ASN A 317 11.30 -22.27 25.97
N LEU A 318 11.45 -21.23 25.15
CA LEU A 318 12.26 -21.28 23.94
C LEU A 318 13.76 -21.37 24.26
N ASN A 319 14.25 -22.60 24.41
CA ASN A 319 15.68 -22.89 24.55
C ASN A 319 16.32 -23.04 23.16
N PHE A 320 16.71 -21.92 22.55
CA PHE A 320 17.54 -21.90 21.33
C PHE A 320 19.02 -21.74 21.65
#